data_AF-A0A286US09-F1
#
_entry.id   AF-A0A286US09-F1
#
_cell.length_a   1.000
_cell.length_b   1.000
_cell.length_c   1.000
_cell.angle_alpha   90.00
_cell.angle_beta   90.00
_cell.angle_gamma   90.00
#
_symmetry.space_group_name_H-M   'P 1'
#
loop_
_entity.id
_entity.type
_entity.pdbx_description
1 polymer ?
#
loop_
_entity_poly.entity_id
_entity_poly.type
_entity_poly.pdbx_seq_one_letter_code
_entity_poly.pdbx_strand_id
1 'polypeptide(L)'
;MFRSYLSAEQRLNYLVTVDSNGRLRWARSNELVDTTAGRWQDSGDGSGIVRFDASRRGHTAVRHRTSFNTDCIGSNSAGVPASNTDNHNATHYVESKNIRNPLKRWFRRHLTIKGWTEILLKKTIRRNTWIYVADKQFNIYIGIKDTGTFQHSSFLSGGLVTSAGLISVHKGVIHKLSPLSGHYRTSIDHFRNFIKALSEMGVDLHRAEVSKAEAALWGEGRTLHQ
;
A
#
# COMPACT_ATOMS: atom_id res chain seq x y z
N MET A 1 -4.71 -21.38 -3.45
CA MET A 1 -3.50 -20.59 -3.78
C MET A 1 -2.89 -20.10 -2.48
N PHE A 2 -1.66 -20.53 -2.15
CA PHE A 2 -1.01 -20.13 -0.91
C PHE A 2 -0.53 -18.68 -1.00
N ARG A 3 -0.90 -17.84 -0.02
CA ARG A 3 -0.21 -16.57 0.24
C ARG A 3 1.04 -16.91 1.03
N SER A 4 2.24 -16.72 0.47
CA SER A 4 3.47 -16.82 1.23
C SER A 4 3.59 -15.60 2.15
N TYR A 5 3.79 -15.88 3.44
CA TYR A 5 4.14 -14.92 4.47
C TYR A 5 5.59 -15.16 4.89
N LEU A 6 6.33 -14.10 5.18
CA LEU A 6 7.74 -14.19 5.58
C LEU A 6 7.87 -14.53 7.07
N SER A 7 8.80 -15.43 7.38
CA SER A 7 9.29 -15.64 8.75
C SER A 7 9.90 -14.35 9.32
N ALA A 8 10.13 -14.30 10.64
CA ALA A 8 10.79 -13.16 11.27
C ALA A 8 12.20 -12.92 10.69
N GLU A 9 12.91 -14.00 10.36
CA GLU A 9 14.25 -13.98 9.77
C GLU A 9 14.23 -13.56 8.30
N GLN A 10 13.33 -14.15 7.49
CA GLN A 10 13.19 -13.82 6.07
C GLN A 10 12.89 -12.33 5.84
N ARG A 11 12.15 -11.68 6.74
CA ARG A 11 11.91 -10.22 6.69
C ARG A 11 13.19 -9.39 6.72
N LEU A 12 14.24 -9.85 7.42
CA LEU A 12 15.51 -9.13 7.51
C LEU A 12 16.20 -9.00 6.14
N ASN A 13 15.92 -9.91 5.20
CA ASN A 13 16.39 -9.82 3.81
C ASN A 13 15.73 -8.70 2.99
N TYR A 14 14.67 -8.07 3.52
CA TYR A 14 13.94 -6.95 2.90
C TYR A 14 14.00 -5.66 3.75
N LEU A 15 14.64 -5.71 4.92
CA LEU A 15 14.79 -4.58 5.83
C LEU A 15 15.76 -3.54 5.24
N VAL A 16 15.45 -2.26 5.42
CA VAL A 16 16.34 -1.15 5.06
C VAL A 16 16.76 -0.32 6.26
N THR A 17 17.99 0.19 6.20
CA THR A 17 18.61 1.11 7.17
C THR A 17 18.88 2.47 6.52
N VAL A 18 19.18 3.49 7.32
CA VAL A 18 19.52 4.84 6.87
C VAL A 18 21.03 5.07 7.08
N ASP A 19 21.75 5.55 6.07
CA ASP A 19 23.16 5.94 6.21
C ASP A 19 23.32 7.40 6.69
N SER A 20 24.54 7.79 7.07
CA SER A 20 24.86 9.13 7.59
C SER A 20 24.60 10.31 6.64
N ASN A 21 24.14 10.04 5.42
CA ASN A 21 23.77 11.01 4.39
C ASN A 21 22.26 10.94 4.10
N GLY A 22 21.47 10.30 4.97
CA GLY A 22 20.03 10.12 4.86
C GLY A 22 19.58 9.11 3.81
N ARG A 23 20.48 8.28 3.27
CA ARG A 23 20.16 7.36 2.16
C ARG A 23 19.79 5.97 2.66
N LEU A 24 18.76 5.38 2.05
CA LEU A 24 18.33 4.01 2.31
C LEU A 24 19.35 2.99 1.78
N ARG A 25 19.70 2.02 2.63
CA ARG A 25 20.54 0.85 2.33
C ARG A 25 19.85 -0.45 2.71
N TRP A 26 20.16 -1.52 2.01
CA TRP A 26 19.71 -2.86 2.39
C TRP A 26 20.44 -3.31 3.65
N ALA A 27 19.71 -3.68 4.71
CA ALA A 27 20.31 -4.06 6.00
C ALA A 27 21.27 -5.25 5.87
N ARG A 28 20.98 -6.19 4.96
CA ARG A 28 21.79 -7.39 4.70
C ARG A 28 23.09 -7.15 3.95
N SER A 29 23.11 -6.25 2.96
CA SER A 29 24.26 -6.10 2.04
C SER A 29 24.97 -4.74 2.15
N ASN A 30 24.40 -3.78 2.88
CA ASN A 30 24.83 -2.39 2.95
C ASN A 30 24.88 -1.66 1.59
N GLU A 31 24.34 -2.25 0.52
CA GLU A 31 24.18 -1.60 -0.78
C GLU A 31 23.06 -0.57 -0.76
N LEU A 32 23.21 0.52 -1.53
CA LEU A 32 22.17 1.54 -1.69
C LEU A 32 20.92 0.96 -2.38
N VAL A 33 19.75 1.27 -1.82
CA VAL A 33 18.45 0.81 -2.38
C VAL A 33 18.18 1.53 -3.71
N ASP A 34 17.86 0.78 -4.76
CA ASP A 34 17.52 1.33 -6.07
C ASP A 34 16.39 0.51 -6.70
N THR A 35 15.25 1.14 -6.97
CA THR A 35 14.04 0.48 -7.48
C THR A 35 13.94 0.51 -9.02
N THR A 36 15.04 0.84 -9.71
CA THR A 36 15.07 0.93 -11.19
C THR A 36 14.71 -0.41 -11.83
N ALA A 37 13.77 -0.36 -12.77
CA ALA A 37 13.27 -1.52 -13.48
C ALA A 37 14.39 -2.30 -14.20
N GLY A 38 14.31 -3.63 -14.15
CA GLY A 38 15.23 -4.53 -14.84
C GLY A 38 16.60 -4.71 -14.18
N ARG A 39 16.92 -3.99 -13.07
CA ARG A 39 18.17 -4.21 -12.32
C ARG A 39 18.04 -5.19 -11.14
N TRP A 40 16.82 -5.45 -10.68
CA TRP A 40 16.54 -6.29 -9.50
C TRP A 40 15.33 -7.19 -9.71
N GLN A 41 15.28 -8.29 -8.97
CA GLN A 41 14.18 -9.25 -8.90
C GLN A 41 14.06 -9.79 -7.47
N ASP A 42 12.84 -10.14 -7.04
CA ASP A 42 12.60 -10.88 -5.79
C ASP A 42 12.96 -12.35 -5.98
N SER A 43 13.67 -12.96 -5.03
CA SER A 43 14.04 -14.37 -5.10
C SER A 43 12.84 -15.31 -4.90
N GLY A 44 11.76 -14.85 -4.25
CA GLY A 44 10.48 -15.57 -4.09
C GLY A 44 10.48 -16.70 -3.04
N ASP A 45 11.66 -17.12 -2.57
CA ASP A 45 11.91 -18.05 -1.45
C ASP A 45 12.04 -17.33 -0.08
N GLY A 46 11.97 -15.99 -0.07
CA GLY A 46 12.21 -15.15 1.11
C GLY A 46 13.69 -14.80 1.35
N SER A 47 14.61 -15.16 0.44
CA SER A 47 16.01 -14.73 0.46
C SER A 47 16.21 -13.25 0.11
N GLY A 48 15.15 -12.50 -0.23
CA GLY A 48 15.19 -11.05 -0.42
C GLY A 48 15.27 -10.59 -1.88
N ILE A 49 15.67 -9.33 -2.04
CA ILE A 49 15.84 -8.71 -3.35
C ILE A 49 17.27 -8.96 -3.86
N VAL A 50 17.37 -9.55 -5.05
CA VAL A 50 18.64 -9.91 -5.71
C VAL A 50 18.79 -9.19 -7.04
N ARG A 51 20.03 -9.00 -7.51
CA ARG A 51 20.29 -8.40 -8.83
C ARG A 51 19.67 -9.27 -9.93
N PHE A 52 19.07 -8.64 -10.94
CA PHE A 52 18.43 -9.37 -12.02
C PHE A 52 19.48 -9.97 -12.98
N ASP A 53 19.49 -11.30 -13.09
CA ASP A 53 20.34 -12.07 -14.00
C ASP A 53 19.48 -12.64 -15.14
N ALA A 54 19.64 -12.07 -16.34
CA ALA A 54 18.89 -12.50 -17.53
C ALA A 54 19.25 -13.93 -17.97
N SER A 55 20.50 -14.35 -17.74
CA SER A 55 21.07 -15.62 -18.17
C SER A 55 20.33 -16.82 -17.55
N ARG A 56 19.90 -16.69 -16.29
CA ARG A 56 19.22 -17.75 -15.53
C ARG A 56 17.84 -18.14 -16.09
N ARG A 57 17.24 -17.31 -16.94
CA ARG A 57 15.91 -17.62 -17.54
C ARG A 57 15.96 -18.68 -18.64
N GLY A 58 17.14 -19.08 -19.12
CA GLY A 58 17.28 -20.06 -20.18
C GLY A 58 16.84 -21.50 -19.83
N HIS A 59 16.68 -21.84 -18.55
CA HIS A 59 16.53 -23.23 -18.09
C HIS A 59 15.33 -23.50 -17.16
N THR A 60 14.36 -22.60 -17.05
CA THR A 60 13.09 -22.87 -16.33
C THR A 60 11.91 -22.95 -17.30
N ALA A 61 11.31 -24.14 -17.37
CA ALA A 61 10.36 -24.52 -18.41
C ALA A 61 9.12 -23.60 -18.54
N VAL A 62 8.68 -23.40 -19.78
CA VAL A 62 7.44 -22.70 -20.12
C VAL A 62 6.24 -23.50 -19.61
N ARG A 63 5.73 -23.15 -18.42
CA ARG A 63 4.45 -23.67 -17.94
C ARG A 63 3.30 -23.01 -18.69
N HIS A 64 2.85 -23.71 -19.73
CA HIS A 64 1.71 -23.36 -20.57
C HIS A 64 0.48 -23.03 -19.70
N ARG A 65 -0.18 -21.88 -19.97
CA ARG A 65 -1.46 -21.57 -19.32
C ARG A 65 -2.57 -22.36 -20.03
N THR A 66 -3.24 -23.25 -19.30
CA THR A 66 -4.53 -23.80 -19.73
C THR A 66 -5.65 -22.90 -19.22
N SER A 67 -6.34 -22.24 -20.14
CA SER A 67 -7.60 -21.54 -19.89
C SER A 67 -8.75 -22.55 -19.81
N PHE A 68 -9.62 -22.41 -18.82
CA PHE A 68 -10.91 -23.11 -18.78
C PHE A 68 -12.04 -22.10 -18.48
N ASN A 69 -13.24 -22.45 -18.92
CA ASN A 69 -14.32 -21.50 -19.18
C ASN A 69 -15.18 -21.18 -17.95
N THR A 70 -15.96 -20.12 -18.10
CA THR A 70 -17.21 -19.86 -17.36
C THR A 70 -18.19 -21.01 -17.52
N ASP A 71 -18.92 -21.33 -16.46
CA ASP A 71 -20.32 -21.80 -16.53
C ASP A 71 -21.10 -21.26 -15.32
N CYS A 72 -22.44 -21.29 -15.37
CA CYS A 72 -23.34 -20.55 -14.47
C CYS A 72 -24.47 -21.42 -13.86
N ILE A 73 -25.61 -20.79 -13.46
CA ILE A 73 -26.72 -21.30 -12.59
C ILE A 73 -26.36 -21.17 -11.09
N GLY A 74 -27.19 -20.64 -10.17
CA GLY A 74 -28.55 -20.06 -10.17
C GLY A 74 -28.90 -19.60 -8.73
N SER A 75 -30.06 -19.01 -8.34
CA SER A 75 -31.27 -18.51 -9.03
C SER A 75 -32.05 -17.53 -8.11
N ASN A 76 -33.25 -17.08 -8.52
CA ASN A 76 -34.17 -16.12 -7.84
C ASN A 76 -34.64 -16.56 -6.42
N SER A 77 -35.12 -15.66 -5.53
CA SER A 77 -36.49 -15.10 -5.53
C SER A 77 -36.64 -13.75 -4.76
N ALA A 78 -37.87 -13.21 -4.65
CA ALA A 78 -38.17 -11.86 -4.14
C ALA A 78 -39.33 -11.82 -3.11
N GLY A 79 -39.44 -10.72 -2.35
CA GLY A 79 -40.53 -10.43 -1.40
C GLY A 79 -40.53 -8.94 -1.00
N VAL A 80 -41.69 -8.39 -0.58
CA VAL A 80 -41.93 -6.94 -0.37
C VAL A 80 -42.59 -6.67 1.03
N PRO A 81 -43.07 -5.46 1.46
CA PRO A 81 -42.77 -4.95 2.81
C PRO A 81 -43.96 -4.80 3.78
N ALA A 82 -43.68 -4.41 5.03
CA ALA A 82 -44.65 -4.01 6.07
C ALA A 82 -44.03 -3.03 7.12
N SER A 83 -44.82 -2.55 8.10
CA SER A 83 -44.49 -1.49 9.08
C SER A 83 -45.02 -1.85 10.51
N ASN A 84 -44.82 -1.09 11.60
CA ASN A 84 -44.22 0.25 11.77
C ASN A 84 -43.08 0.27 12.83
N THR A 85 -43.02 0.96 13.98
CA THR A 85 -43.91 1.90 14.73
C THR A 85 -43.07 2.82 15.65
N ASP A 86 -43.70 3.83 16.26
CA ASP A 86 -43.14 4.79 17.24
C ASP A 86 -42.81 4.12 18.61
N ASN A 87 -42.14 4.70 19.63
CA ASN A 87 -41.62 6.06 19.94
C ASN A 87 -40.45 5.88 20.98
N HIS A 88 -39.89 6.76 21.85
CA HIS A 88 -40.02 8.18 22.25
C HIS A 88 -38.72 8.65 22.98
N ASN A 89 -38.63 9.93 23.40
CA ASN A 89 -37.75 10.50 24.45
C ASN A 89 -36.19 10.43 24.28
N ALA A 90 -35.38 11.45 24.62
CA ALA A 90 -35.64 12.78 25.19
C ALA A 90 -34.56 13.84 24.84
N THR A 91 -35.04 15.06 24.54
CA THR A 91 -34.49 16.40 24.85
C THR A 91 -32.97 16.72 24.82
N HIS A 92 -32.62 17.61 23.87
CA HIS A 92 -31.55 18.64 23.96
C HIS A 92 -30.09 18.13 24.09
N TYR A 93 -29.02 18.92 23.88
CA TYR A 93 -28.78 20.26 23.30
C TYR A 93 -27.45 20.16 22.49
N VAL A 94 -26.80 21.15 21.85
CA VAL A 94 -26.93 22.61 21.71
C VAL A 94 -26.99 22.94 20.21
N GLU A 95 -27.57 24.08 19.79
CA GLU A 95 -27.52 24.50 18.38
C GLU A 95 -26.12 25.02 17.98
N SER A 96 -25.56 24.48 16.90
CA SER A 96 -24.41 25.07 16.19
C SER A 96 -24.64 24.99 14.69
N LYS A 97 -25.02 26.13 14.10
CA LYS A 97 -25.33 26.27 12.68
C LYS A 97 -24.08 26.04 11.82
N ASN A 98 -23.98 24.85 11.25
CA ASN A 98 -23.08 24.57 10.13
C ASN A 98 -23.83 23.68 9.13
N ILE A 99 -23.94 24.14 7.88
CA ILE A 99 -24.81 23.52 6.87
C ILE A 99 -24.19 22.20 6.41
N ARG A 100 -24.68 21.10 7.00
CA ARG A 100 -24.18 19.73 6.80
C ARG A 100 -24.54 19.21 5.40
N ASN A 101 -23.78 19.64 4.40
CA ASN A 101 -24.00 19.33 2.98
C ASN A 101 -24.29 17.83 2.75
N PRO A 102 -25.54 17.46 2.37
CA PRO A 102 -26.02 16.08 2.45
C PRO A 102 -25.33 15.16 1.44
N LEU A 103 -24.91 15.66 0.28
CA LEU A 103 -24.12 14.89 -0.68
C LEU A 103 -22.80 14.40 -0.05
N LYS A 104 -22.15 15.18 0.82
CA LYS A 104 -20.92 14.77 1.53
C LYS A 104 -21.17 13.67 2.59
N ARG A 105 -22.43 13.33 2.89
CA ARG A 105 -22.84 12.16 3.70
C ARG A 105 -23.29 10.99 2.81
N TRP A 106 -23.98 11.27 1.70
CA TRP A 106 -24.36 10.29 0.68
C TRP A 106 -23.15 9.67 -0.01
N PHE A 107 -22.20 10.48 -0.51
CA PHE A 107 -20.94 10.01 -1.08
C PHE A 107 -20.14 9.17 -0.08
N ARG A 108 -20.10 9.55 1.21
CA ARG A 108 -19.44 8.75 2.27
C ARG A 108 -20.13 7.43 2.62
N ARG A 109 -21.37 7.20 2.13
CA ARG A 109 -22.08 5.91 2.27
C ARG A 109 -22.07 5.06 0.99
N HIS A 110 -21.92 5.67 -0.19
CA HIS A 110 -22.01 4.98 -1.48
C HIS A 110 -20.68 4.87 -2.25
N LEU A 111 -19.67 5.72 -1.99
CA LEU A 111 -18.32 5.51 -2.50
C LEU A 111 -17.61 4.46 -1.65
N THR A 112 -17.76 3.20 -2.05
CA THR A 112 -17.00 2.09 -1.48
C THR A 112 -15.51 2.28 -1.82
N ILE A 113 -14.75 2.91 -0.93
CA ILE A 113 -13.32 3.25 -1.13
C ILE A 113 -12.50 2.04 -1.61
N LYS A 114 -12.88 0.82 -1.18
CA LYS A 114 -12.34 -0.47 -1.67
C LYS A 114 -12.24 -0.54 -3.20
N GLY A 115 -13.30 -0.16 -3.92
CA GLY A 115 -13.36 -0.27 -5.37
C GLY A 115 -12.39 0.68 -6.06
N TRP A 116 -12.36 1.95 -5.64
CA TRP A 116 -11.47 2.95 -6.21
C TRP A 116 -9.99 2.67 -5.90
N THR A 117 -9.65 2.23 -4.67
CA THR A 117 -8.27 1.82 -4.38
C THR A 117 -7.87 0.59 -5.19
N GLU A 118 -8.74 -0.42 -5.33
CA GLU A 118 -8.45 -1.62 -6.12
C GLU A 118 -8.32 -1.32 -7.62
N ILE A 119 -9.13 -0.43 -8.18
CA ILE A 119 -9.03 0.04 -9.57
C ILE A 119 -7.72 0.80 -9.81
N LEU A 120 -7.35 1.73 -8.90
CA LEU A 120 -6.08 2.45 -8.98
C LEU A 120 -4.88 1.51 -8.84
N LEU A 121 -4.95 0.54 -7.93
CA LEU A 121 -3.95 -0.52 -7.80
C LEU A 121 -3.86 -1.34 -9.09
N LYS A 122 -4.96 -1.86 -9.65
CA LYS A 122 -4.97 -2.60 -10.92
C LYS A 122 -4.37 -1.80 -12.08
N LYS A 123 -4.63 -0.49 -12.15
CA LYS A 123 -4.05 0.42 -13.17
C LYS A 123 -2.56 0.73 -12.96
N THR A 124 -2.04 0.55 -11.73
CA THR A 124 -0.66 0.90 -11.33
C THR A 124 0.25 -0.33 -11.14
N ILE A 125 -0.33 -1.54 -11.00
CA ILE A 125 0.41 -2.80 -11.01
C ILE A 125 0.96 -3.03 -12.42
N ARG A 126 2.24 -2.71 -12.59
CA ARG A 126 3.05 -3.04 -13.76
C ARG A 126 4.12 -4.05 -13.32
N ARG A 127 4.87 -4.61 -14.28
CA ARG A 127 6.14 -5.28 -13.93
C ARG A 127 7.03 -4.21 -13.25
N ASN A 128 7.73 -4.58 -12.17
CA ASN A 128 8.50 -3.65 -11.32
C ASN A 128 7.63 -2.62 -10.54
N THR A 129 6.49 -3.03 -9.98
CA THR A 129 5.82 -2.26 -8.91
C THR A 129 6.50 -2.57 -7.57
N TRP A 130 7.10 -1.56 -6.93
CA TRP A 130 7.72 -1.69 -5.61
C TRP A 130 6.77 -1.26 -4.50
N ILE A 131 6.86 -1.96 -3.37
CA ILE A 131 6.03 -1.77 -2.18
C ILE A 131 6.90 -1.60 -0.94
N TYR A 132 6.38 -0.87 0.04
CA TYR A 132 6.95 -0.80 1.39
C TYR A 132 5.90 -1.13 2.45
N VAL A 133 6.38 -1.59 3.60
CA VAL A 133 5.64 -1.70 4.86
C VAL A 133 6.53 -1.20 5.99
N ALA A 134 5.96 -0.39 6.88
CA ALA A 134 6.57 0.07 8.13
C ALA A 134 5.83 -0.53 9.33
N ASP A 135 6.54 -1.18 10.25
CA ASP A 135 5.96 -1.78 11.45
C ASP A 135 5.70 -0.75 12.57
N LYS A 136 5.43 -1.22 13.81
CA LYS A 136 5.18 -0.35 14.97
C LYS A 136 6.42 0.36 15.50
N GLN A 137 7.61 -0.10 15.11
CA GLN A 137 8.92 0.45 15.50
C GLN A 137 9.51 1.30 14.36
N PHE A 138 8.74 1.54 13.29
CA PHE A 138 9.17 2.19 12.05
C PHE A 138 10.29 1.45 11.30
N ASN A 139 10.49 0.15 11.54
CA ASN A 139 11.34 -0.68 10.67
C ASN A 139 10.67 -0.76 9.29
N ILE A 140 11.43 -0.45 8.24
CA ILE A 140 10.91 -0.38 6.87
C ILE A 140 11.36 -1.62 6.10
N TYR A 141 10.38 -2.34 5.56
CA TYR A 141 10.60 -3.47 4.65
C TYR A 141 10.22 -3.05 3.23
N ILE A 142 11.11 -3.26 2.26
CA ILE A 142 10.89 -2.90 0.85
C ILE A 142 11.01 -4.15 -0.02
N GLY A 143 10.09 -4.33 -0.97
CA GLY A 143 10.12 -5.47 -1.90
C GLY A 143 9.39 -5.22 -3.21
N ILE A 144 9.50 -6.17 -4.13
CA ILE A 144 8.84 -6.12 -5.45
C ILE A 144 7.52 -6.87 -5.35
N LYS A 145 6.41 -6.21 -5.68
CA LYS A 145 5.09 -6.84 -5.65
C LYS A 145 4.93 -7.84 -6.79
N ASP A 146 4.58 -9.08 -6.45
CA ASP A 146 4.07 -10.08 -7.41
C ASP A 146 2.63 -10.48 -7.06
N THR A 147 1.74 -10.49 -8.07
CA THR A 147 0.31 -10.41 -7.82
C THR A 147 -0.32 -11.79 -7.65
N GLY A 148 -0.57 -12.12 -6.39
CA GLY A 148 -1.14 -13.41 -5.93
C GLY A 148 -0.20 -14.18 -5.01
N THR A 149 1.09 -13.84 -5.04
CA THR A 149 2.19 -14.46 -4.30
C THR A 149 2.71 -13.52 -3.21
N PHE A 150 3.24 -12.34 -3.58
CA PHE A 150 3.94 -11.43 -2.68
C PHE A 150 3.38 -9.99 -2.69
N GLN A 151 2.89 -9.54 -1.54
CA GLN A 151 2.24 -8.23 -1.39
C GLN A 151 2.44 -7.66 0.02
N HIS A 152 1.87 -6.49 0.34
CA HIS A 152 2.02 -5.84 1.66
C HIS A 152 1.78 -6.77 2.85
N SER A 153 0.76 -7.64 2.80
CA SER A 153 0.47 -8.58 3.89
C SER A 153 1.54 -9.67 4.08
N SER A 154 2.36 -9.96 3.06
CA SER A 154 3.39 -11.00 3.09
C SER A 154 4.51 -10.68 4.07
N PHE A 155 4.80 -9.40 4.33
CA PHE A 155 5.83 -9.01 5.30
C PHE A 155 5.46 -9.38 6.74
N LEU A 156 4.33 -8.90 7.27
CA LEU A 156 3.97 -9.01 8.69
C LEU A 156 2.87 -10.06 8.99
N SER A 157 2.59 -10.98 8.06
CA SER A 157 1.49 -11.97 8.19
C SER A 157 0.10 -11.35 8.45
N GLY A 158 -0.13 -10.13 7.93
CA GLY A 158 -1.33 -9.34 8.23
C GLY A 158 -1.31 -8.55 9.55
N GLY A 159 -0.19 -8.60 10.29
CA GLY A 159 0.04 -7.81 11.50
C GLY A 159 -0.03 -6.29 11.28
N LEU A 160 -0.13 -5.56 12.39
CA LEU A 160 -0.31 -4.10 12.41
C LEU A 160 0.90 -3.35 11.87
N VAL A 161 0.63 -2.30 11.10
CA VAL A 161 1.60 -1.41 10.46
C VAL A 161 1.39 0.03 10.90
N THR A 162 2.45 0.84 10.91
CA THR A 162 2.31 2.31 10.94
C THR A 162 2.01 2.85 9.55
N SER A 163 2.63 2.29 8.52
CA SER A 163 2.41 2.70 7.13
C SER A 163 2.63 1.55 6.14
N ALA A 164 1.96 1.61 4.99
CA ALA A 164 2.16 0.65 3.90
C ALA A 164 1.68 1.24 2.56
N GLY A 165 2.42 1.01 1.48
CA GLY A 165 2.02 1.50 0.16
C GLY A 165 3.07 1.31 -0.93
N LEU A 166 3.20 2.30 -1.83
CA LEU A 166 4.12 2.28 -2.96
C LEU A 166 5.34 3.18 -2.68
N ILE A 167 6.52 2.75 -3.13
CA ILE A 167 7.77 3.51 -3.01
C ILE A 167 8.57 3.46 -4.31
N SER A 168 9.37 4.50 -4.56
CA SER A 168 10.43 4.51 -5.57
C SER A 168 11.67 5.14 -4.94
N VAL A 169 12.82 4.47 -5.08
CA VAL A 169 14.11 4.87 -4.50
C VAL A 169 15.18 4.82 -5.59
N HIS A 170 16.12 5.76 -5.63
CA HIS A 170 17.26 5.71 -6.55
C HIS A 170 18.54 6.09 -5.80
N LYS A 171 19.57 5.22 -5.85
CA LYS A 171 20.83 5.38 -5.11
C LYS A 171 20.59 5.72 -3.61
N GLY A 172 19.60 5.09 -3.01
CA GLY A 172 19.16 5.26 -1.62
C GLY A 172 18.27 6.48 -1.34
N VAL A 173 18.11 7.43 -2.27
CA VAL A 173 17.25 8.61 -2.08
C VAL A 173 15.80 8.27 -2.46
N ILE A 174 14.83 8.61 -1.61
CA ILE A 174 13.40 8.40 -1.90
C ILE A 174 12.97 9.41 -2.96
N HIS A 175 12.39 8.91 -4.05
CA HIS A 175 11.92 9.72 -5.18
C HIS A 175 10.39 9.79 -5.27
N LYS A 176 9.67 8.74 -4.86
CA LYS A 176 8.20 8.74 -4.77
C LYS A 176 7.76 7.93 -3.57
N LEU A 177 6.75 8.39 -2.84
CA LEU A 177 6.19 7.70 -1.68
C LEU A 177 4.68 7.89 -1.61
N SER A 178 3.94 6.81 -1.36
CA SER A 178 2.47 6.81 -1.40
C SER A 178 1.86 5.87 -0.38
N PRO A 179 0.79 6.24 0.35
CA PRO A 179 0.06 5.34 1.26
C PRO A 179 -0.88 4.37 0.52
N LEU A 180 -0.77 4.22 -0.81
CA LEU A 180 -1.63 3.35 -1.62
C LEU A 180 -1.29 1.86 -1.41
N SER A 181 -1.85 1.28 -0.35
CA SER A 181 -1.92 -0.17 -0.13
C SER A 181 -3.36 -0.68 -0.26
N GLY A 182 -3.52 -1.98 -0.58
CA GLY A 182 -4.82 -2.54 -0.96
C GLY A 182 -5.71 -2.98 0.21
N HIS A 183 -5.09 -3.55 1.24
CA HIS A 183 -5.80 -4.09 2.42
C HIS A 183 -5.47 -3.33 3.71
N TYR A 184 -4.29 -2.74 3.82
CA TYR A 184 -3.97 -1.85 4.93
C TYR A 184 -4.71 -0.51 4.77
N ARG A 185 -5.33 -0.06 5.86
CA ARG A 185 -6.11 1.18 5.95
C ARG A 185 -5.50 2.10 6.99
N THR A 186 -4.25 2.47 6.76
CA THR A 186 -3.55 3.49 7.55
C THR A 186 -4.25 4.83 7.32
N SER A 187 -4.57 5.55 8.40
CA SER A 187 -5.13 6.90 8.30
C SER A 187 -4.12 7.86 7.68
N ILE A 188 -4.61 9.03 7.24
CA ILE A 188 -3.75 10.12 6.75
C ILE A 188 -2.75 10.50 7.85
N ASP A 189 -3.18 10.52 9.11
CA ASP A 189 -2.34 10.89 10.25
C ASP A 189 -1.30 9.81 10.60
N HIS A 190 -1.61 8.53 10.41
CA HIS A 190 -0.58 7.47 10.47
C HIS A 190 0.46 7.62 9.36
N PHE A 191 0.07 8.03 8.14
CA PHE A 191 1.02 8.32 7.07
C PHE A 191 1.85 9.58 7.36
N ARG A 192 1.24 10.68 7.83
CA ARG A 192 1.95 11.90 8.27
C ARG A 192 2.97 11.59 9.38
N ASN A 193 2.59 10.80 10.37
CA ASN A 193 3.48 10.38 11.45
C ASN A 193 4.63 9.50 10.94
N PHE A 194 4.40 8.68 9.91
CA PHE A 194 5.47 7.95 9.22
C PHE A 194 6.43 8.89 8.45
N ILE A 195 5.92 9.89 7.71
CA ILE A 195 6.78 10.91 7.06
C ILE A 195 7.61 11.67 8.10
N LYS A 196 7.02 12.03 9.24
CA LYS A 196 7.72 12.66 10.36
C LYS A 196 8.81 11.73 10.92
N ALA A 197 8.50 10.46 11.17
CA ALA A 197 9.47 9.47 11.64
C ALA A 197 10.63 9.27 10.66
N LEU A 198 10.39 9.24 9.34
CA LEU A 198 11.47 9.21 8.32
C LEU A 198 12.43 10.40 8.47
N SER A 199 11.89 11.61 8.67
CA SER A 199 12.71 12.82 8.87
C SER A 199 13.47 12.79 10.20
N GLU A 200 12.88 12.22 11.26
CA GLU A 200 13.53 12.07 12.58
C GLU A 200 14.60 10.95 12.58
N MET A 201 14.44 9.95 11.71
CA MET A 201 15.47 8.95 11.37
C MET A 201 16.55 9.50 10.40
N GLY A 202 16.50 10.79 10.05
CA GLY A 202 17.49 11.46 9.22
C GLY A 202 17.42 11.15 7.72
N VAL A 203 16.32 10.58 7.21
CA VAL A 203 16.17 10.23 5.78
C VAL A 203 16.11 11.49 4.91
N ASP A 204 16.85 11.49 3.78
CA ASP A 204 16.71 12.53 2.75
C ASP A 204 15.36 12.40 2.03
N LEU A 205 14.48 13.36 2.32
CA LEU A 205 13.16 13.51 1.70
C LEU A 205 13.07 14.68 0.71
N HIS A 206 14.15 15.44 0.48
CA HIS A 206 14.13 16.63 -0.38
C HIS A 206 13.67 16.32 -1.81
N ARG A 207 13.95 15.11 -2.31
CA ARG A 207 13.56 14.65 -3.66
C ARG A 207 12.31 13.77 -3.69
N ALA A 208 11.63 13.59 -2.56
CA ALA A 208 10.53 12.65 -2.43
C ALA A 208 9.19 13.25 -2.88
N GLU A 209 8.69 12.84 -4.05
CA GLU A 209 7.30 13.09 -4.43
C GLU A 209 6.35 12.29 -3.53
N VAL A 210 5.91 12.88 -2.42
CA VAL A 210 4.79 12.38 -1.62
C VAL A 210 3.52 12.52 -2.44
N SER A 211 2.89 11.39 -2.78
CA SER A 211 1.88 11.33 -3.84
C SER A 211 0.59 12.06 -3.48
N LYS A 212 -0.05 12.69 -4.48
CA LYS A 212 -1.38 13.34 -4.41
C LYS A 212 -2.57 12.42 -4.06
N ALA A 213 -2.32 11.20 -3.58
CA ALA A 213 -3.28 10.47 -2.75
C ALA A 213 -3.72 11.34 -1.54
N GLU A 214 -2.82 12.18 -1.02
CA GLU A 214 -3.19 13.23 -0.06
C GLU A 214 -4.17 14.24 -0.68
N ALA A 215 -3.84 14.93 -1.77
CA ALA A 215 -4.74 15.94 -2.36
C ALA A 215 -6.16 15.41 -2.68
N ALA A 216 -6.28 14.15 -3.13
CA ALA A 216 -7.56 13.49 -3.38
C ALA A 216 -8.35 13.14 -2.10
N LEU A 217 -7.68 12.98 -0.96
CA LEU A 217 -8.30 12.75 0.36
C LEU A 217 -8.51 14.05 1.17
N TRP A 218 -7.71 15.09 0.91
CA TRP A 218 -7.75 16.38 1.61
C TRP A 218 -8.81 17.32 1.00
N GLY A 219 -9.09 17.20 -0.30
CA GLY A 219 -10.21 17.88 -0.96
C GLY A 219 -9.99 19.38 -1.18
N GLU A 220 -9.09 19.71 -2.12
CA GLU A 220 -8.81 21.05 -2.68
C GLU A 220 -8.59 22.18 -1.66
N GLY A 221 -7.32 22.50 -1.39
CA GLY A 221 -6.99 23.67 -0.59
C GLY A 221 -5.50 23.96 -0.47
N ARG A 222 -5.01 24.87 -1.32
CA ARG A 222 -3.71 25.59 -1.33
C ARG A 222 -2.61 25.02 -2.24
N THR A 223 -2.21 25.86 -3.19
CA THR A 223 -0.87 25.87 -3.79
C THR A 223 0.17 26.13 -2.70
N LEU A 224 1.27 25.39 -2.72
CA LEU A 224 2.50 25.81 -2.06
C LEU A 224 3.19 26.80 -2.99
N HIS A 225 3.04 28.09 -2.69
CA HIS A 225 3.98 29.09 -3.18
C HIS A 225 5.22 29.09 -2.28
N GLN A 226 6.38 29.02 -2.92
CA GLN A 226 7.53 29.86 -2.59
C GLN A 226 7.63 30.91 -3.70
#